data_AF-A0A8H4KRB6-F1
#
_entry.id   AF-A0A8H4KRB6-F1
#
_cell.length_a   1.000
_cell.length_b   1.000
_cell.length_c   1.000
_cell.angle_alpha   90.00
_cell.angle_beta   90.00
_cell.angle_gamma   90.00
#
_symmetry.space_group_name_H-M   'P 1'
#
loop_
_entity.id
_entity.type
_entity.pdbx_description
1 polymer ?
#
loop_
_entity_poly.entity_id
_entity_poly.type
_entity_poly.pdbx_seq_one_letter_code
_entity_poly.pdbx_strand_id
1 'polypeptide(L)'
;MAEPNTSTQKAAAGTGATYKAPSPKPKQNPALRMMGLPNLPRKLPSRNWLIFWAITGTISAAIIYDKREKKRATAKWKHAVAPLAKDTIPSASQLPRKLTVYLEAPPGDGLRVAQDHFIEYAKPVLAASGLDWEFVQGRQQGDVRAAVAEKIRRERRKYERPDEEDLQTDEAITESLRKKNKVPEYDGVKGDIIFGLHTWKEYMRGLHEGWLGPLDPPARPEILKPVPAETSETPKVEGEQSEEKKDEPKDEPKDEKKEEEKKPERPPQPIPYNTTADYPLASLPPQIPAEFSPANPIP
;
A
#
# COMPACT_ATOMS: atom_id res chain seq x y z
N MET A 1 8.29 55.02 -41.13
CA MET A 1 9.30 54.88 -40.07
C MET A 1 10.32 53.87 -40.56
N ALA A 2 11.59 54.27 -40.68
CA ALA A 2 12.68 53.41 -41.12
C ALA A 2 13.90 53.74 -40.25
N GLU A 3 14.33 52.77 -39.45
CA GLU A 3 15.57 52.87 -38.67
C GLU A 3 16.60 51.91 -39.29
N PRO A 4 17.69 52.42 -39.88
CA PRO A 4 18.73 51.58 -40.46
C PRO A 4 19.70 51.07 -39.38
N ASN A 5 20.02 49.77 -39.46
CA ASN A 5 21.15 49.18 -38.75
C ASN A 5 22.43 49.98 -39.02
N THR A 6 23.09 50.47 -37.98
CA THR A 6 24.44 51.06 -38.06
C THR A 6 25.45 50.18 -37.33
N SER A 7 26.13 49.33 -38.10
CA SER A 7 27.21 48.47 -37.63
C SER A 7 28.44 49.32 -37.26
N THR A 8 28.49 49.79 -36.02
CA THR A 8 29.66 50.53 -35.51
C THR A 8 30.71 49.54 -35.04
N GLN A 9 31.68 49.24 -35.91
CA GLN A 9 32.92 48.57 -35.52
C GLN A 9 33.62 49.39 -34.43
N LYS A 10 33.79 48.84 -33.22
CA LYS A 10 34.61 49.46 -32.18
C LYS A 10 35.96 48.77 -32.13
N ALA A 11 37.02 49.55 -32.30
CA ALA A 11 38.38 49.06 -32.50
C ALA A 11 38.89 48.19 -31.34
N ALA A 12 39.68 47.17 -31.68
CA ALA A 12 40.43 46.39 -30.71
C ALA A 12 41.50 47.26 -30.04
N ALA A 13 41.22 47.72 -28.82
CA ALA A 13 42.23 48.35 -27.97
C ALA A 13 43.26 47.29 -27.54
N GLY A 14 44.50 47.45 -28.01
CA GLY A 14 45.59 46.52 -27.71
C GLY A 14 45.85 46.43 -26.21
N THR A 15 45.67 45.24 -25.64
CA THR A 15 46.06 44.97 -24.25
C THR A 15 47.58 44.86 -24.18
N GLY A 16 48.22 45.85 -23.56
CA GLY A 16 49.65 45.81 -23.27
C GLY A 16 49.99 44.60 -22.39
N ALA A 17 50.63 43.59 -22.97
CA ALA A 17 51.01 42.37 -22.30
C ALA A 17 52.12 42.64 -21.27
N THR A 18 51.72 42.94 -20.03
CA THR A 18 52.64 42.99 -18.89
C THR A 18 53.11 41.58 -18.57
N TYR A 19 54.34 41.26 -18.99
CA TYR A 19 55.02 40.01 -18.64
C TYR A 19 55.12 39.86 -17.11
N LYS A 20 54.29 38.99 -16.53
CA LYS A 20 54.46 38.52 -15.15
C LYS A 20 55.58 37.49 -15.13
N ALA A 21 56.65 37.78 -14.38
CA ALA A 21 57.71 36.83 -14.13
C ALA A 21 57.16 35.51 -13.53
N PRO A 22 57.74 34.34 -13.86
CA PRO A 22 57.26 33.06 -13.37
C PRO A 22 57.37 33.00 -11.84
N SER A 23 56.24 32.78 -11.16
CA SER A 23 56.22 32.66 -9.69
C SER A 23 57.09 31.47 -9.23
N PRO A 24 57.87 31.61 -8.15
CA PRO A 24 58.79 30.57 -7.71
C PRO A 24 58.06 29.28 -7.33
N LYS A 25 58.65 28.12 -7.67
CA LYS A 25 58.09 26.79 -7.34
C LYS A 25 57.80 26.70 -5.82
N PRO A 26 56.62 26.22 -5.41
CA PRO A 26 56.22 26.24 -4.01
C PRO A 26 57.16 25.41 -3.14
N LYS A 27 57.76 26.03 -2.12
CA LYS A 27 58.66 25.36 -1.16
C LYS A 27 57.93 24.18 -0.50
N GLN A 28 58.31 22.95 -0.79
CA GLN A 28 57.73 21.74 -0.19
C GLN A 28 57.95 21.72 1.34
N ASN A 29 56.95 21.25 2.11
CA ASN A 29 57.15 21.03 3.54
C ASN A 29 58.19 19.91 3.74
N PRO A 30 59.26 20.11 4.55
CA PRO A 30 60.34 19.15 4.67
C PRO A 30 59.86 17.78 5.20
N ALA A 31 58.91 17.77 6.14
CA ALA A 31 58.31 16.54 6.67
C ALA A 31 57.56 15.72 5.59
N LEU A 32 56.85 16.36 4.66
CA LEU A 32 56.18 15.67 3.55
C LEU A 32 57.20 15.10 2.55
N ARG A 33 58.32 15.81 2.34
CA ARG A 33 59.43 15.35 1.49
C ARG A 33 60.12 14.11 2.07
N MET A 34 60.29 14.07 3.40
CA MET A 34 60.88 12.93 4.12
C MET A 34 59.99 11.68 4.07
N MET A 35 58.66 11.84 4.02
CA MET A 35 57.71 10.74 3.85
C MET A 35 57.41 10.38 2.39
N GLY A 36 58.15 10.94 1.42
CA GLY A 36 57.98 10.64 -0.01
C GLY A 36 56.65 11.13 -0.63
N LEU A 37 55.87 11.92 0.11
CA LEU A 37 54.56 12.38 -0.32
C LEU A 37 54.65 13.60 -1.26
N PRO A 38 53.81 13.66 -2.31
CA PRO A 38 53.75 14.83 -3.19
C PRO A 38 53.29 16.07 -2.44
N ASN A 39 53.55 17.25 -3.03
CA ASN A 39 53.03 18.51 -2.52
C ASN A 39 51.50 18.52 -2.58
N LEU A 40 50.84 18.24 -1.45
CA LEU A 40 49.41 18.51 -1.28
C LEU A 40 49.12 20.00 -1.56
N PRO A 41 47.99 20.33 -2.21
CA PRO A 41 47.63 21.71 -2.48
C PRO A 41 47.45 22.48 -1.17
N ARG A 42 48.42 23.34 -0.82
CA ARG A 42 48.40 24.16 0.42
C ARG A 42 47.18 25.09 0.53
N LYS A 43 46.50 25.36 -0.59
CA LYS A 43 45.27 26.14 -0.58
C LYS A 43 44.13 25.18 -0.28
N LEU A 44 43.58 25.28 0.92
CA LEU A 44 42.24 24.75 1.21
C LEU A 44 41.28 25.26 0.14
N PRO A 45 40.29 24.44 -0.28
CA PRO A 45 39.27 24.90 -1.20
C PRO A 45 38.48 26.06 -0.58
N SER A 46 37.84 26.88 -1.43
CA SER A 46 37.20 28.13 -0.99
C SER A 46 36.11 27.88 0.07
N ARG A 47 35.80 28.89 0.88
CA ARG A 47 34.78 28.83 1.95
C ARG A 47 33.47 28.20 1.46
N ASN A 48 32.97 28.62 0.30
CA ASN A 48 31.72 28.11 -0.25
C ASN A 48 31.82 26.63 -0.67
N TRP A 49 32.99 26.19 -1.15
CA TRP A 49 33.24 24.80 -1.52
C TRP A 49 33.37 23.91 -0.27
N LEU A 50 34.03 24.38 0.79
CA LEU A 50 34.06 23.70 2.09
C LEU A 50 32.65 23.56 2.70
N ILE A 51 31.83 24.62 2.64
CA ILE A 51 30.43 24.57 3.09
C ILE A 51 29.64 23.55 2.26
N PHE A 52 29.82 23.53 0.93
CA PHE A 52 29.17 22.56 0.05
C PHE A 52 29.52 21.11 0.40
N TRP A 53 30.81 20.79 0.60
CA TRP A 53 31.22 19.43 0.99
C TRP A 53 30.86 19.07 2.42
N ALA A 54 30.81 20.03 3.33
CA ALA A 54 30.31 19.80 4.68
C ALA A 54 28.83 19.38 4.62
N ILE A 55 27.98 20.15 3.92
CA ILE A 55 26.53 19.87 3.83
C ILE A 55 26.26 18.56 3.07
N THR A 56 26.86 18.37 1.89
CA THR A 56 26.68 17.14 1.10
C THR A 56 27.27 15.92 1.81
N GLY A 57 28.40 16.09 2.50
CA GLY A 57 29.02 15.06 3.35
C GLY A 57 28.14 14.66 4.53
N THR A 58 27.55 15.62 5.26
CA THR A 58 26.65 15.31 6.39
C THR A 58 25.35 14.64 5.93
N ILE A 59 24.75 15.11 4.83
CA ILE A 59 23.51 14.52 4.31
C ILE A 59 23.76 13.09 3.81
N SER A 60 24.83 12.88 3.05
CA SER A 60 25.18 11.53 2.55
C SER A 60 25.58 10.58 3.69
N ALA A 61 26.32 11.06 4.69
CA ALA A 61 26.66 10.28 5.88
C ALA A 61 25.41 9.86 6.68
N ALA A 62 24.43 10.75 6.86
CA ALA A 62 23.16 10.44 7.52
C ALA A 62 22.39 9.34 6.77
N ILE A 63 22.21 9.48 5.45
CA ILE A 63 21.51 8.47 4.62
C ILE A 63 22.22 7.10 4.66
N ILE A 64 23.55 7.09 4.68
CA ILE A 64 24.34 5.85 4.78
C ILE A 64 24.21 5.23 6.18
N TYR A 65 24.22 6.06 7.23
CA TYR A 65 24.04 5.64 8.62
C TYR A 65 22.66 4.99 8.83
N ASP A 66 21.58 5.65 8.39
CA ASP A 66 20.22 5.12 8.50
C ASP A 66 20.06 3.79 7.75
N LYS A 67 20.60 3.69 6.53
CA LYS A 67 20.61 2.44 5.75
C LYS A 67 21.42 1.33 6.43
N ARG A 68 22.47 1.67 7.18
CA ARG A 68 23.28 0.72 7.96
C ARG A 68 22.55 0.24 9.20
N GLU A 69 22.01 1.14 10.01
CA GLU A 69 21.25 0.78 11.22
C GLU A 69 19.96 0.03 10.88
N LYS A 70 19.27 0.41 9.80
CA LYS A 70 18.16 -0.39 9.25
C LYS A 70 18.57 -1.82 8.92
N LYS A 71 19.67 -2.03 8.19
CA LYS A 71 20.20 -3.38 7.90
C LYS A 71 20.55 -4.14 9.18
N ARG A 72 21.12 -3.46 10.19
CA ARG A 72 21.47 -4.03 11.49
C ARG A 72 20.23 -4.46 12.29
N ALA A 73 19.19 -3.63 12.33
CA ALA A 73 17.92 -3.94 12.96
C ALA A 73 17.23 -5.14 12.29
N THR A 74 17.13 -5.15 10.96
CA THR A 74 16.60 -6.31 10.22
C THR A 74 17.44 -7.56 10.46
N ALA A 75 18.77 -7.47 10.52
CA ALA A 75 19.65 -8.61 10.80
C ALA A 75 19.45 -9.18 12.22
N LYS A 76 19.24 -8.33 13.23
CA LYS A 76 18.89 -8.75 14.60
C LYS A 76 17.61 -9.61 14.59
N TRP A 77 16.55 -9.14 13.94
CA TRP A 77 15.28 -9.87 13.87
C TRP A 77 15.38 -11.15 13.02
N LYS A 78 16.09 -11.11 11.89
CA LYS A 78 16.41 -12.33 11.12
C LYS A 78 17.07 -13.39 12.00
N HIS A 79 18.09 -13.02 12.77
CA HIS A 79 18.81 -13.96 13.64
C HIS A 79 17.91 -14.49 14.78
N ALA A 80 17.00 -13.67 15.30
CA ALA A 80 16.07 -14.10 16.34
C ALA A 80 15.08 -15.17 15.85
N VAL A 81 14.64 -15.09 14.58
CA VAL A 81 13.63 -16.01 14.02
C VAL A 81 14.23 -17.15 13.19
N ALA A 82 15.50 -17.05 12.78
CA ALA A 82 16.25 -18.08 12.05
C ALA A 82 16.26 -19.51 12.67
N PRO A 83 16.13 -19.72 14.00
CA PRO A 83 15.99 -21.07 14.55
C PRO A 83 14.75 -21.81 14.05
N LEU A 84 13.61 -21.11 13.86
CA LEU A 84 12.34 -21.72 13.46
C LEU A 84 12.42 -22.41 12.09
N ALA A 85 13.30 -21.93 11.21
CA ALA A 85 13.51 -22.53 9.89
C ALA A 85 14.21 -23.92 9.95
N LYS A 86 14.67 -24.35 11.12
CA LYS A 86 15.32 -25.65 11.35
C LYS A 86 14.41 -26.66 12.04
N ASP A 87 13.22 -26.25 12.48
CA ASP A 87 12.29 -27.13 13.18
C ASP A 87 11.76 -28.20 12.20
N THR A 88 12.00 -29.47 12.53
CA THR A 88 11.62 -30.59 11.67
C THR A 88 10.14 -30.89 11.80
N ILE A 89 9.44 -30.99 10.66
CA ILE A 89 8.03 -31.37 10.62
C ILE A 89 7.88 -32.87 10.99
N PRO A 90 7.01 -33.26 11.95
CA PRO A 90 6.90 -34.65 12.42
C PRO A 90 6.43 -35.67 11.38
N SER A 91 5.64 -35.25 10.39
CA SER A 91 5.07 -36.11 9.35
C SER A 91 5.34 -35.54 7.97
N ALA A 92 5.78 -36.38 7.03
CA ALA A 92 6.10 -35.98 5.65
C ALA A 92 4.87 -35.45 4.86
N SER A 93 3.65 -35.79 5.30
CA SER A 93 2.41 -35.27 4.71
C SER A 93 1.93 -33.96 5.35
N GLN A 94 2.50 -33.56 6.49
CA GLN A 94 2.12 -32.34 7.21
C GLN A 94 2.79 -31.13 6.56
N LEU A 95 2.02 -30.06 6.40
CA LEU A 95 2.54 -28.78 5.89
C LEU A 95 3.11 -27.93 7.04
N PRO A 96 4.12 -27.09 6.79
CA PRO A 96 4.60 -26.13 7.79
C PRO A 96 3.48 -25.14 8.16
N ARG A 97 3.67 -24.45 9.29
CA ARG A 97 2.76 -23.38 9.73
C ARG A 97 2.67 -22.29 8.67
N LYS A 98 1.46 -22.07 8.14
CA LYS A 98 1.13 -20.95 7.26
C LYS A 98 0.69 -19.73 8.08
N LEU A 99 1.10 -18.53 7.66
CA LEU A 99 0.71 -17.25 8.25
C LEU A 99 -0.21 -16.46 7.32
N THR A 100 -1.22 -15.77 7.85
CA THR A 100 -2.01 -14.81 7.07
C THR A 100 -1.43 -13.40 7.25
N VAL A 101 -1.21 -12.68 6.16
CA VAL A 101 -0.71 -11.31 6.16
C VAL A 101 -1.78 -10.37 5.59
N TYR A 102 -2.31 -9.50 6.43
CA TYR A 102 -3.32 -8.52 6.06
C TYR A 102 -2.66 -7.18 5.70
N LEU A 103 -2.89 -6.74 4.46
CA LEU A 103 -2.39 -5.48 3.88
C LEU A 103 -3.55 -4.70 3.28
N GLU A 104 -3.55 -3.37 3.43
CA GLU A 104 -4.50 -2.45 2.80
C GLU A 104 -3.74 -1.23 2.28
N ALA A 105 -4.31 -0.52 1.32
CA ALA A 105 -3.83 0.81 0.96
C ALA A 105 -3.90 1.78 2.17
N PRO A 106 -2.86 2.60 2.43
CA PRO A 106 -3.00 3.71 3.37
C PRO A 106 -4.06 4.71 2.89
N PRO A 107 -4.75 5.44 3.79
CA PRO A 107 -5.77 6.41 3.38
C PRO A 107 -5.16 7.52 2.51
N GLY A 108 -5.73 7.72 1.32
CA GLY A 108 -5.26 8.71 0.34
C GLY A 108 -4.08 8.26 -0.53
N ASP A 109 -3.62 7.02 -0.38
CA ASP A 109 -2.48 6.44 -1.11
C ASP A 109 -2.86 5.08 -1.73
N GLY A 110 -1.95 4.46 -2.47
CA GLY A 110 -2.12 3.14 -3.07
C GLY A 110 -1.58 2.00 -2.20
N LEU A 111 -2.09 0.79 -2.46
CA LEU A 111 -1.60 -0.47 -1.88
C LEU A 111 -0.08 -0.69 -2.07
N ARG A 112 0.53 -0.03 -3.05
CA ARG A 112 1.96 -0.12 -3.36
C ARG A 112 2.84 0.25 -2.15
N VAL A 113 2.50 1.30 -1.41
CA VAL A 113 3.31 1.75 -0.26
C VAL A 113 3.26 0.72 0.87
N ALA A 114 2.10 0.13 1.15
CA ALA A 114 1.99 -0.98 2.10
C ALA A 114 2.78 -2.23 1.65
N GLN A 115 2.76 -2.57 0.35
CA GLN A 115 3.57 -3.65 -0.21
C GLN A 115 5.07 -3.39 -0.09
N ASP A 116 5.52 -2.16 -0.41
CA ASP A 116 6.94 -1.80 -0.32
C ASP A 116 7.42 -1.80 1.15
N HIS A 117 6.61 -1.33 2.11
CA HIS A 117 6.87 -1.51 3.55
C HIS A 117 6.97 -2.99 3.96
N PHE A 118 6.06 -3.86 3.50
CA PHE A 118 6.14 -5.29 3.78
C PHE A 118 7.44 -5.91 3.21
N ILE A 119 7.76 -5.62 1.95
CA ILE A 119 8.96 -6.12 1.26
C ILE A 119 10.24 -5.63 1.96
N GLU A 120 10.23 -4.40 2.45
CA GLU A 120 11.39 -3.74 3.03
C GLU A 120 11.71 -4.19 4.47
N TYR A 121 10.68 -4.39 5.32
CA TYR A 121 10.85 -4.67 6.76
C TYR A 121 10.48 -6.10 7.16
N ALA A 122 9.37 -6.64 6.66
CA ALA A 122 8.79 -7.89 7.16
C ALA A 122 9.21 -9.13 6.35
N LYS A 123 9.11 -9.09 5.02
CA LYS A 123 9.57 -10.14 4.11
C LYS A 123 10.97 -10.68 4.47
N PRO A 124 12.00 -9.85 4.73
CA PRO A 124 13.31 -10.36 5.13
C PRO A 124 13.31 -11.18 6.43
N VAL A 125 12.40 -10.94 7.36
CA VAL A 125 12.31 -11.67 8.64
C VAL A 125 11.51 -12.97 8.46
N LEU A 126 10.36 -12.91 7.78
CA LEU A 126 9.54 -14.11 7.48
C LEU A 126 10.27 -15.09 6.55
N ALA A 127 11.00 -14.60 5.55
CA ALA A 127 11.85 -15.45 4.71
C ALA A 127 13.00 -16.12 5.48
N ALA A 128 13.43 -15.56 6.62
CA ALA A 128 14.43 -16.18 7.48
C ALA A 128 13.82 -17.21 8.46
N SER A 129 12.51 -17.21 8.68
CA SER A 129 11.82 -18.15 9.55
C SER A 129 11.41 -19.46 8.87
N GLY A 130 11.51 -19.53 7.53
CA GLY A 130 11.09 -20.71 6.77
C GLY A 130 9.58 -21.00 6.82
N LEU A 131 8.76 -20.00 7.18
CA LEU A 131 7.30 -20.12 7.23
C LEU A 131 6.69 -19.64 5.92
N ASP A 132 5.66 -20.34 5.44
CA ASP A 132 4.85 -19.89 4.31
C ASP A 132 3.87 -18.80 4.76
N TRP A 133 3.57 -17.85 3.87
CA TRP A 133 2.57 -16.80 4.14
C TRP A 133 1.65 -16.56 2.95
N GLU A 134 0.46 -16.08 3.26
CA GLU A 134 -0.61 -15.73 2.31
C GLU A 134 -1.03 -14.28 2.52
N PHE A 135 -1.36 -13.58 1.44
CA PHE A 135 -1.74 -12.18 1.51
C PHE A 135 -3.23 -11.99 1.30
N VAL A 136 -3.88 -11.35 2.27
CA VAL A 136 -5.19 -10.73 2.08
C VAL A 136 -4.92 -9.24 1.81
N GLN A 137 -5.21 -8.80 0.58
CA GLN A 137 -4.87 -7.46 0.09
C GLN A 137 -6.14 -6.63 -0.17
N GLY A 138 -6.40 -5.64 0.68
CA GLY A 138 -7.42 -4.62 0.45
C GLY A 138 -6.92 -3.53 -0.49
N ARG A 139 -7.64 -3.27 -1.57
CA ARG A 139 -7.38 -2.13 -2.48
C ARG A 139 -8.26 -0.93 -2.13
N GLN A 140 -9.38 -1.16 -1.49
CA GLN A 140 -10.35 -0.19 -1.01
C GLN A 140 -10.72 -0.51 0.45
N GLN A 141 -11.30 0.49 1.14
CA GLN A 141 -11.87 0.29 2.46
C GLN A 141 -13.03 -0.72 2.40
N GLY A 142 -13.12 -1.56 3.42
CA GLY A 142 -14.08 -2.67 3.52
C GLY A 142 -13.58 -3.98 2.92
N ASP A 143 -12.57 -4.00 2.06
CA ASP A 143 -12.06 -5.22 1.44
C ASP A 143 -11.49 -6.20 2.48
N VAL A 144 -10.67 -5.69 3.42
CA VAL A 144 -10.07 -6.51 4.49
C VAL A 144 -11.14 -6.96 5.47
N ARG A 145 -12.04 -6.04 5.85
CA ARG A 145 -13.19 -6.34 6.72
C ARG A 145 -14.02 -7.50 6.18
N ALA A 146 -14.39 -7.43 4.89
CA ALA A 146 -15.20 -8.45 4.24
C ALA A 146 -14.45 -9.78 4.10
N ALA A 147 -13.17 -9.78 3.73
CA ALA A 147 -12.38 -11.01 3.62
C ALA A 147 -12.25 -11.75 4.97
N VAL A 148 -12.07 -11.03 6.08
CA VAL A 148 -12.05 -11.62 7.44
C VAL A 148 -13.44 -12.15 7.82
N ALA A 149 -14.50 -11.38 7.57
CA ALA A 149 -15.87 -11.79 7.88
C ALA A 149 -16.31 -13.03 7.07
N GLU A 150 -16.02 -13.08 5.77
CA GLU A 150 -16.26 -14.24 4.90
C GLU A 150 -15.50 -15.48 5.37
N LYS A 151 -14.22 -15.34 5.77
CA LYS A 151 -13.41 -16.45 6.32
C LYS A 151 -14.10 -17.06 7.55
N ILE A 152 -14.52 -16.22 8.50
CA ILE A 152 -15.22 -16.66 9.72
C ILE A 152 -16.61 -17.25 9.41
N ARG A 153 -17.38 -16.64 8.49
CA ARG A 153 -18.68 -17.17 8.06
C ARG A 153 -18.54 -18.54 7.39
N ARG A 154 -17.50 -18.76 6.57
CA ARG A 154 -17.22 -20.05 5.95
C ARG A 154 -16.81 -21.11 6.99
N GLU A 155 -16.02 -20.73 7.99
CA GLU A 155 -15.71 -21.62 9.12
C GLU A 155 -16.99 -21.97 9.92
N ARG A 156 -17.87 -20.99 10.19
CA ARG A 156 -19.17 -21.21 10.86
C ARG A 156 -20.13 -22.07 10.05
N ARG A 157 -20.30 -21.82 8.74
CA ARG A 157 -21.25 -22.54 7.87
C ARG A 157 -21.01 -24.06 7.89
N LYS A 158 -19.73 -24.48 7.87
CA LYS A 158 -19.32 -25.89 7.98
C LYS A 158 -19.84 -26.62 9.24
N TYR A 159 -20.18 -25.89 10.31
CA TYR A 159 -20.74 -26.45 11.55
C TYR A 159 -22.24 -26.16 11.72
N GLU A 160 -22.68 -24.94 11.40
CA GLU A 160 -24.07 -24.49 11.58
C GLU A 160 -25.02 -25.00 10.48
N ARG A 161 -24.51 -25.22 9.25
CA ARG A 161 -25.27 -25.72 8.09
C ARG A 161 -24.40 -26.66 7.22
N PRO A 162 -24.09 -27.89 7.69
CA PRO A 162 -23.26 -28.83 6.94
C PRO A 162 -23.91 -29.37 5.64
N ASP A 163 -25.22 -29.19 5.48
CA ASP A 163 -25.99 -29.64 4.31
C ASP A 163 -25.94 -28.64 3.13
N GLU A 164 -25.51 -27.40 3.35
CA GLU A 164 -25.32 -26.40 2.29
C GLU A 164 -23.93 -26.58 1.64
N GLU A 165 -23.87 -26.73 0.31
CA GLU A 165 -22.59 -26.78 -0.40
C GLU A 165 -21.85 -25.43 -0.28
N ASP A 166 -20.65 -25.47 0.31
CA ASP A 166 -19.76 -24.32 0.40
C ASP A 166 -19.42 -23.77 -1.01
N LEU A 167 -19.38 -22.44 -1.14
CA LEU A 167 -18.90 -21.80 -2.37
C LEU A 167 -17.50 -22.32 -2.72
N GLN A 168 -17.36 -22.87 -3.93
CA GLN A 168 -16.15 -23.54 -4.44
C GLN A 168 -14.97 -22.57 -4.57
N THR A 169 -14.37 -22.26 -3.43
CA THR A 169 -13.17 -21.43 -3.30
C THR A 169 -11.95 -22.34 -3.31
N ASP A 170 -10.84 -21.94 -3.91
CA ASP A 170 -9.61 -22.74 -3.99
C ASP A 170 -9.16 -23.27 -2.62
N GLU A 171 -9.24 -22.43 -1.58
CA GLU A 171 -8.98 -22.81 -0.19
C GLU A 171 -9.85 -24.00 0.26
N ALA A 172 -11.17 -23.92 0.06
CA ALA A 172 -12.11 -24.98 0.44
C ALA A 172 -11.87 -26.28 -0.34
N ILE A 173 -11.50 -26.17 -1.62
CA ILE A 173 -11.10 -27.33 -2.44
C ILE A 173 -9.85 -27.99 -1.83
N THR A 174 -8.80 -27.21 -1.51
CA THR A 174 -7.57 -27.76 -0.90
C THR A 174 -7.81 -28.37 0.48
N GLU A 175 -8.68 -27.77 1.31
CA GLU A 175 -9.08 -28.34 2.60
C GLU A 175 -9.84 -29.65 2.44
N SER A 176 -10.78 -29.74 1.49
CA SER A 176 -11.54 -30.97 1.23
C SER A 176 -10.61 -32.13 0.81
N LEU A 177 -9.58 -31.83 0.01
CA LEU A 177 -8.56 -32.80 -0.40
C LEU A 177 -7.65 -33.20 0.76
N ARG A 178 -7.22 -32.26 1.62
CA ARG A 178 -6.46 -32.56 2.85
C ARG A 178 -7.22 -33.47 3.80
N LYS A 179 -8.52 -33.18 4.02
CA LYS A 179 -9.42 -34.01 4.85
C LYS A 179 -9.59 -35.41 4.28
N LYS A 180 -9.83 -35.54 2.97
CA LYS A 180 -9.88 -36.84 2.26
C LYS A 180 -8.56 -37.63 2.42
N ASN A 181 -7.43 -36.95 2.33
CA ASN A 181 -6.10 -37.55 2.46
C ASN A 181 -5.62 -37.73 3.93
N LYS A 182 -6.47 -37.41 4.93
CA LYS A 182 -6.15 -37.45 6.37
C LYS A 182 -4.84 -36.75 6.73
N VAL A 183 -4.54 -35.64 6.07
CA VAL A 183 -3.37 -34.80 6.38
C VAL A 183 -3.58 -34.18 7.77
N PRO A 184 -2.64 -34.33 8.72
CA PRO A 184 -2.77 -33.72 10.03
C PRO A 184 -2.75 -32.20 9.91
N GLU A 185 -3.68 -31.54 10.58
CA GLU A 185 -3.67 -30.08 10.70
C GLU A 185 -2.54 -29.62 11.64
N TYR A 186 -2.19 -28.33 11.56
CA TYR A 186 -1.19 -27.75 12.45
C TYR A 186 -1.83 -27.42 13.82
N ASP A 187 -1.40 -28.15 14.85
CA ASP A 187 -1.92 -28.12 16.23
C ASP A 187 -1.50 -26.87 17.04
N GLY A 188 -0.66 -26.00 16.47
CA GLY A 188 -0.21 -24.78 17.11
C GLY A 188 -1.03 -23.53 16.74
N VAL A 189 -0.80 -22.45 17.47
CA VAL A 189 -1.42 -21.13 17.22
C VAL A 189 -1.16 -20.68 15.77
N LYS A 190 -2.22 -20.56 14.96
CA LYS A 190 -2.18 -19.91 13.63
C LYS A 190 -1.80 -18.43 13.82
N GLY A 191 -0.98 -17.88 12.93
CA GLY A 191 -0.45 -16.52 13.09
C GLY A 191 -0.97 -15.58 12.01
N ASP A 192 -1.71 -14.55 12.43
CA ASP A 192 -2.17 -13.48 11.56
C ASP A 192 -1.35 -12.21 11.85
N ILE A 193 -0.76 -11.61 10.81
CA ILE A 193 0.07 -10.41 10.89
C ILE A 193 -0.61 -9.28 10.13
N ILE A 194 -0.80 -8.14 10.78
CA ILE A 194 -1.64 -7.06 10.27
C ILE A 194 -0.79 -5.80 10.13
N PHE A 195 -0.73 -5.24 8.92
CA PHE A 195 0.15 -4.12 8.59
C PHE A 195 -0.61 -2.79 8.52
N GLY A 196 -0.51 -1.98 9.58
CA GLY A 196 -1.07 -0.63 9.64
C GLY A 196 -2.25 -0.48 10.61
N LEU A 197 -2.65 0.77 10.84
CA LEU A 197 -3.74 1.09 11.78
C LEU A 197 -5.13 0.93 11.16
N HIS A 198 -5.26 1.12 9.84
CA HIS A 198 -6.54 1.00 9.14
C HIS A 198 -6.91 -0.48 8.92
N THR A 199 -5.98 -1.28 8.40
CA THR A 199 -6.06 -2.76 8.38
C THR A 199 -6.44 -3.34 9.74
N TRP A 200 -5.87 -2.85 10.85
CA TRP A 200 -6.23 -3.31 12.20
C TRP A 200 -7.69 -3.00 12.56
N LYS A 201 -8.16 -1.78 12.26
CA LYS A 201 -9.58 -1.39 12.47
C LYS A 201 -10.52 -2.21 11.59
N GLU A 202 -10.16 -2.47 10.34
CA GLU A 202 -10.91 -3.30 9.40
C GLU A 202 -10.96 -4.75 9.83
N TYR A 203 -9.81 -5.31 10.25
CA TYR A 203 -9.69 -6.67 10.76
C TYR A 203 -10.55 -6.88 12.00
N MET A 204 -10.48 -5.98 12.99
CA MET A 204 -11.32 -6.06 14.19
C MET A 204 -12.81 -5.93 13.86
N ARG A 205 -13.17 -5.02 12.94
CA ARG A 205 -14.56 -4.91 12.45
C ARG A 205 -15.01 -6.19 11.74
N GLY A 206 -14.18 -6.78 10.88
CA GLY A 206 -14.48 -8.01 10.15
C GLY A 206 -14.58 -9.24 11.06
N LEU A 207 -13.77 -9.28 12.12
CA LEU A 207 -13.85 -10.28 13.18
C LEU A 207 -15.21 -10.19 13.90
N HIS A 208 -15.62 -8.99 14.33
CA HIS A 208 -16.95 -8.79 14.92
C HIS A 208 -18.07 -9.11 13.90
N GLU A 209 -17.94 -8.69 12.64
CA GLU A 209 -18.95 -8.89 11.59
C GLU A 209 -19.10 -10.36 11.16
N GLY A 210 -18.04 -11.18 11.32
CA GLY A 210 -18.07 -12.63 11.08
C GLY A 210 -18.71 -13.43 12.23
N TRP A 211 -18.45 -13.03 13.48
CA TRP A 211 -19.01 -13.71 14.66
C TRP A 211 -20.42 -13.23 15.03
N LEU A 212 -20.68 -11.92 15.00
CA LEU A 212 -21.96 -11.30 15.38
C LEU A 212 -22.90 -11.08 14.19
N GLY A 213 -22.40 -11.17 12.96
CA GLY A 213 -23.21 -10.98 11.75
C GLY A 213 -23.96 -12.24 11.31
N PRO A 214 -25.00 -12.08 10.47
CA PRO A 214 -25.66 -13.20 9.83
C PRO A 214 -24.72 -13.97 8.88
N LEU A 215 -25.04 -15.24 8.63
CA LEU A 215 -24.36 -16.08 7.64
C LEU A 215 -24.75 -15.72 6.20
N ASP A 216 -26.00 -15.27 6.02
CA ASP A 216 -26.58 -14.94 4.71
C ASP A 216 -26.31 -13.48 4.36
N PRO A 217 -26.11 -13.13 3.08
CA PRO A 217 -25.89 -11.75 2.65
C PRO A 217 -27.10 -10.86 2.98
N PRO A 218 -26.90 -9.65 3.51
CA PRO A 218 -27.98 -8.69 3.67
C PRO A 218 -28.60 -8.43 2.29
N ALA A 219 -29.93 -8.28 2.25
CA ALA A 219 -30.62 -7.91 1.03
C ALA A 219 -29.96 -6.63 0.46
N ARG A 220 -29.36 -6.73 -0.73
CA ARG A 220 -28.76 -5.58 -1.39
C ARG A 220 -29.89 -4.55 -1.57
N PRO A 221 -29.76 -3.31 -1.09
CA PRO A 221 -30.73 -2.28 -1.43
C PRO A 221 -30.72 -2.17 -2.95
N GLU A 222 -31.86 -2.46 -3.58
CA GLU A 222 -31.97 -2.38 -5.03
C GLU A 222 -31.69 -0.93 -5.43
N ILE A 223 -30.53 -0.71 -6.06
CA ILE A 223 -30.24 0.56 -6.71
C ILE A 223 -31.27 0.68 -7.82
N LEU A 224 -32.29 1.50 -7.58
CA LEU A 224 -33.36 1.79 -8.52
C LEU A 224 -32.74 2.22 -9.84
N LYS A 225 -32.73 1.32 -10.82
CA LYS A 225 -32.37 1.64 -12.19
C LYS A 225 -33.37 2.71 -12.64
N PRO A 226 -32.94 3.89 -13.11
CA PRO A 226 -33.87 4.91 -13.56
C PRO A 226 -34.66 4.35 -14.75
N VAL A 227 -35.96 4.16 -14.56
CA VAL A 227 -36.89 3.75 -15.61
C VAL A 227 -37.10 4.96 -16.54
N PRO A 228 -36.91 4.83 -17.86
CA PRO A 228 -37.22 5.90 -18.81
C PRO A 228 -38.71 6.22 -18.78
N ALA A 229 -39.06 7.51 -18.74
CA ALA A 229 -40.44 7.97 -18.67
C ALA A 229 -40.96 8.46 -20.03
N GLU A 230 -41.93 7.74 -20.59
CA GLU A 230 -42.81 8.13 -21.71
C GLU A 230 -44.15 7.36 -21.55
N THR A 231 -45.36 7.79 -21.93
CA THR A 231 -45.99 9.12 -22.16
C THR A 231 -47.51 8.88 -22.25
N SER A 232 -48.39 9.66 -21.59
CA SER A 232 -49.82 9.79 -21.95
C SER A 232 -50.53 10.93 -21.18
N GLU A 233 -51.47 11.64 -21.80
CA GLU A 233 -51.84 13.02 -21.47
C GLU A 233 -53.27 13.27 -20.90
N THR A 234 -53.39 14.15 -19.89
CA THR A 234 -54.47 15.18 -19.70
C THR A 234 -55.94 14.75 -19.41
N PRO A 235 -56.89 15.63 -18.95
CA PRO A 235 -56.84 17.12 -18.85
C PRO A 235 -57.42 17.85 -17.58
N LYS A 236 -56.80 19.02 -17.26
CA LYS A 236 -57.34 20.31 -16.69
C LYS A 236 -58.07 20.28 -15.30
N VAL A 237 -58.14 21.35 -14.49
CA VAL A 237 -58.49 22.79 -14.71
C VAL A 237 -57.91 23.73 -13.62
N GLU A 238 -57.54 24.99 -13.99
CA GLU A 238 -57.33 26.27 -13.22
C GLU A 238 -56.38 26.35 -11.98
N GLY A 239 -55.60 27.42 -11.75
CA GLY A 239 -55.35 28.65 -12.55
C GLY A 239 -54.38 29.66 -11.89
N GLU A 240 -53.87 30.62 -12.70
CA GLU A 240 -53.20 31.92 -12.36
C GLU A 240 -51.86 31.93 -11.56
N GLN A 241 -50.86 32.80 -11.78
CA GLN A 241 -50.61 33.91 -12.75
C GLN A 241 -49.08 34.28 -12.78
N SER A 242 -48.65 35.13 -13.74
CA SER A 242 -47.36 35.88 -13.82
C SER A 242 -46.04 35.12 -14.09
N GLU A 243 -45.02 35.65 -14.80
CA GLU A 243 -44.92 36.59 -15.95
C GLU A 243 -43.49 36.50 -16.55
N GLU A 244 -43.32 36.67 -17.87
CA GLU A 244 -42.09 37.09 -18.63
C GLU A 244 -40.69 36.47 -18.29
N LYS A 245 -39.71 36.14 -19.17
CA LYS A 245 -39.35 36.20 -20.61
C LYS A 245 -38.02 35.37 -20.72
N LYS A 246 -37.39 34.94 -21.84
CA LYS A 246 -37.53 35.17 -23.30
C LYS A 246 -36.71 34.10 -24.10
N ASP A 247 -36.92 34.09 -25.43
CA ASP A 247 -36.02 33.65 -26.53
C ASP A 247 -35.70 32.16 -26.78
N GLU A 248 -35.54 31.87 -28.08
CA GLU A 248 -35.64 30.56 -28.76
C GLU A 248 -34.52 30.44 -29.85
N PRO A 249 -34.49 29.39 -30.71
CA PRO A 249 -33.58 28.25 -30.64
C PRO A 249 -32.42 28.26 -31.67
N LYS A 250 -31.54 27.24 -31.64
CA LYS A 250 -30.89 26.69 -32.85
C LYS A 250 -30.19 25.33 -32.69
N ASP A 251 -30.30 24.57 -33.76
CA ASP A 251 -30.05 23.13 -33.94
C ASP A 251 -28.61 22.60 -33.76
N GLU A 252 -28.54 21.29 -33.53
CA GLU A 252 -27.37 20.39 -33.70
C GLU A 252 -27.06 20.14 -35.22
N PRO A 253 -26.25 19.15 -35.68
CA PRO A 253 -25.33 18.24 -34.98
C PRO A 253 -23.94 18.06 -35.66
N LYS A 254 -23.02 17.30 -35.00
CA LYS A 254 -22.33 16.17 -35.66
C LYS A 254 -21.47 15.30 -34.73
N ASP A 255 -21.48 14.01 -35.09
CA ASP A 255 -20.66 12.91 -34.59
C ASP A 255 -19.19 13.25 -34.31
N GLU A 256 -18.68 12.72 -33.19
CA GLU A 256 -17.45 11.92 -33.25
C GLU A 256 -17.50 10.76 -32.24
N LYS A 257 -17.73 9.54 -32.73
CA LYS A 257 -17.48 8.32 -31.96
C LYS A 257 -15.98 8.26 -31.61
N LYS A 258 -15.66 8.40 -30.33
CA LYS A 258 -14.43 7.81 -29.77
C LYS A 258 -14.81 6.79 -28.72
N GLU A 259 -14.25 5.60 -28.91
CA GLU A 259 -14.41 4.45 -28.05
C GLU A 259 -13.71 4.75 -26.72
N GLU A 260 -14.44 5.31 -25.75
CA GLU A 260 -14.03 5.15 -24.35
C GLU A 260 -14.16 3.67 -24.01
N GLU A 261 -13.01 2.98 -24.08
CA GLU A 261 -12.81 1.67 -23.48
C GLU A 261 -13.47 1.65 -22.11
N LYS A 262 -14.48 0.80 -21.93
CA LYS A 262 -15.07 0.54 -20.63
C LYS A 262 -14.00 -0.07 -19.73
N LYS A 263 -13.23 0.79 -19.05
CA LYS A 263 -12.41 0.41 -17.90
C LYS A 263 -13.32 -0.44 -17.02
N PRO A 264 -12.92 -1.69 -16.66
CA PRO A 264 -13.79 -2.56 -15.90
C PRO A 264 -14.20 -1.81 -14.63
N GLU A 265 -15.50 -1.58 -14.49
CA GLU A 265 -16.05 -0.98 -13.27
C GLU A 265 -15.53 -1.80 -12.10
N ARG A 266 -14.88 -1.13 -11.15
CA ARG A 266 -14.28 -1.83 -10.01
C ARG A 266 -15.41 -2.58 -9.30
N PRO A 267 -15.17 -3.83 -8.85
CA PRO A 267 -16.20 -4.56 -8.12
C PRO A 267 -16.73 -3.68 -6.98
N PRO A 268 -18.06 -3.61 -6.81
CA PRO A 268 -18.67 -2.74 -5.80
C PRO A 268 -18.13 -3.10 -4.43
N GLN A 269 -17.86 -2.09 -3.60
CA GLN A 269 -17.33 -2.31 -2.25
C GLN A 269 -18.28 -3.20 -1.45
N PRO A 270 -17.76 -4.19 -0.71
CA PRO A 270 -18.60 -5.06 0.12
C PRO A 270 -19.24 -4.23 1.25
N ILE A 271 -20.57 -4.22 1.27
CA ILE A 271 -21.36 -3.55 2.31
C ILE A 271 -21.22 -4.34 3.63
N PRO A 272 -21.03 -3.69 4.79
CA PRO A 272 -20.99 -4.39 6.08
C PRO A 272 -22.36 -5.03 6.41
N TYR A 273 -22.35 -6.27 6.89
CA TYR A 273 -23.57 -7.02 7.23
C TYR A 273 -24.18 -6.60 8.57
N ASN A 274 -23.40 -5.90 9.42
CA ASN A 274 -23.76 -5.56 10.79
C ASN A 274 -23.04 -4.24 11.15
N THR A 275 -23.71 -3.33 11.87
CA THR A 275 -23.13 -2.07 12.37
C THR A 275 -22.81 -2.16 13.86
N THR A 276 -21.94 -1.28 14.37
CA THR A 276 -21.60 -1.28 15.81
C THR A 276 -22.79 -1.00 16.73
N ALA A 277 -23.92 -0.52 16.20
CA ALA A 277 -25.16 -0.32 16.96
C ALA A 277 -25.91 -1.64 17.22
N ASP A 278 -25.74 -2.65 16.37
CA ASP A 278 -26.50 -3.90 16.42
C ASP A 278 -25.83 -4.96 17.33
N TYR A 279 -24.60 -4.70 17.78
CA TYR A 279 -23.83 -5.59 18.66
C TYR A 279 -24.58 -6.03 19.94
N PRO A 280 -25.36 -5.18 20.65
CA PRO A 280 -26.11 -5.59 21.83
C PRO A 280 -27.28 -6.54 21.53
N LEU A 281 -27.73 -6.59 20.27
CA LEU A 281 -28.84 -7.43 19.80
C LEU A 281 -28.36 -8.74 19.15
N ALA A 282 -27.05 -8.87 18.90
CA ALA A 282 -26.48 -10.01 18.22
C ALA A 282 -26.38 -11.24 19.12
N SER A 283 -26.89 -12.38 18.62
CA SER A 283 -26.72 -13.68 19.26
C SER A 283 -25.31 -14.24 19.02
N LEU A 284 -24.63 -14.68 20.09
CA LEU A 284 -23.33 -15.33 19.96
C LEU A 284 -23.48 -16.77 19.40
N PRO A 285 -22.74 -17.15 18.35
CA PRO A 285 -22.73 -18.53 17.85
C PRO A 285 -21.97 -19.43 18.83
N PRO A 286 -22.34 -20.72 18.95
CA PRO A 286 -21.76 -21.64 19.94
C PRO A 286 -20.27 -21.93 19.74
N GLN A 287 -19.75 -21.67 18.53
CA GLN A 287 -18.36 -21.91 18.14
C GLN A 287 -17.43 -20.70 18.43
N ILE A 288 -17.95 -19.58 18.95
CA ILE A 288 -17.10 -18.43 19.28
C ILE A 288 -16.10 -18.82 20.38
N PRO A 289 -14.80 -18.53 20.23
CA PRO A 289 -13.83 -18.78 21.29
C PRO A 289 -14.16 -17.90 22.51
N ALA A 290 -14.03 -18.47 23.72
CA ALA A 290 -14.29 -17.74 24.96
C ALA A 290 -13.36 -16.52 25.14
N GLU A 291 -12.14 -16.62 24.63
CA GLU A 291 -11.16 -15.53 24.59
C GLU A 291 -10.47 -15.50 23.22
N PHE A 292 -10.28 -14.30 22.66
CA PHE A 292 -9.44 -14.10 21.48
C PHE A 292 -7.97 -14.04 21.90
N SER A 293 -7.08 -14.62 21.08
CA SER A 293 -5.64 -14.59 21.35
C SER A 293 -5.12 -13.15 21.47
N PRO A 294 -4.23 -12.84 22.43
CA PRO A 294 -3.80 -11.47 22.69
C PRO A 294 -3.03 -10.87 21.51
N ALA A 295 -3.54 -9.76 20.99
CA ALA A 295 -2.89 -8.98 19.95
C ALA A 295 -1.79 -8.09 20.55
N ASN A 296 -0.55 -8.56 20.50
CA ASN A 296 0.61 -7.77 20.92
C ASN A 296 1.07 -6.85 19.77
N PRO A 297 1.12 -5.51 19.97
CA PRO A 297 1.76 -4.63 19.00
C PRO A 297 3.25 -4.97 18.91
N ILE A 298 3.78 -5.02 17.69
CA ILE A 298 5.21 -5.22 17.43
C ILE A 298 5.86 -3.83 17.27
N PRO A 299 6.67 -3.36 18.23
CA PRO A 299 7.35 -2.06 18.17
C PRO A 299 8.60 -2.05 17.28
#